data_AF-A0A662FUM4-F1
#
_entry.id   AF-A0A662FUM4-F1
#
_cell.length_a   1.000
_cell.length_b   1.000
_cell.length_c   1.000
_cell.angle_alpha   90.00
_cell.angle_beta   90.00
_cell.angle_gamma   90.00
#
_symmetry.space_group_name_H-M   'P 1'
#
loop_
_entity.id
_entity.type
_entity.pdbx_description
1 polymer ?
#
loop_
_entity_poly.entity_id
_entity_poly.type
_entity_poly.pdbx_seq_one_letter_code
_entity_poly.pdbx_strand_id
1 'polypeptide(L)'
;MNPIFILHTLIIFRMKNTKVISFWGKGGVGKSTLASSLSLLLSINENKTLLLSTDYVPSLDILFNKSFRENILEINDFLAVLQLSEEA
;
A
#
# COMPACT_ATOMS: atom_id res chain seq x y z
N MET A 1 2.88 -27.02 18.07
CA MET A 1 2.19 -26.47 16.89
C MET A 1 2.59 -25.02 16.74
N ASN A 2 3.14 -24.63 15.59
CA ASN A 2 3.45 -23.22 15.34
C ASN A 2 2.15 -22.47 15.05
N PRO A 3 1.87 -21.34 15.70
CA PRO A 3 0.67 -20.57 15.41
C PRO A 3 0.75 -20.04 13.97
N ILE A 4 -0.24 -20.39 13.15
CA ILE A 4 -0.42 -19.81 11.81
C ILE A 4 -1.19 -18.51 12.01
N PHE A 5 -0.51 -17.38 11.91
CA PHE A 5 -1.16 -16.08 11.92
C PHE A 5 -1.65 -15.76 10.51
N ILE A 6 -2.97 -15.75 10.33
CA ILE A 6 -3.58 -15.23 9.12
C ILE A 6 -3.43 -13.71 9.15
N LEU A 7 -2.60 -13.19 8.25
CA LEU A 7 -2.25 -11.78 8.19
C LEU A 7 -3.49 -10.88 8.05
N HIS A 8 -4.48 -11.30 7.25
CA HIS A 8 -5.78 -10.63 7.11
C HIS A 8 -6.48 -10.41 8.46
N THR A 9 -6.62 -11.46 9.28
CA THR A 9 -7.29 -11.41 10.58
C THR A 9 -6.50 -10.56 11.58
N LEU A 10 -5.17 -10.68 11.60
CA LEU A 10 -4.33 -9.94 12.55
C LEU A 10 -4.35 -8.44 12.27
N ILE A 11 -4.33 -8.06 11.00
CA ILE A 11 -4.34 -6.67 10.56
C ILE A 11 -5.71 -6.05 10.87
N ILE A 12 -6.80 -6.65 10.42
CA ILE A 12 -8.15 -6.11 10.67
C ILE A 12 -8.45 -6.02 12.18
N PHE A 13 -8.03 -7.01 12.96
CA PHE A 13 -8.29 -7.04 14.41
C PHE A 13 -7.49 -6.01 15.21
N ARG A 14 -6.22 -5.72 14.85
CA ARG A 14 -5.37 -4.75 15.58
C ARG A 14 -5.47 -3.30 15.08
N MET A 15 -6.17 -3.04 13.98
CA MET A 15 -6.17 -1.73 13.31
C MET A 15 -7.15 -0.69 13.85
N LYS A 16 -7.90 -0.94 14.94
CA LYS A 16 -8.93 0.01 15.43
C LYS A 16 -8.45 1.46 15.64
N ASN A 17 -7.15 1.69 15.86
CA ASN A 17 -6.55 3.03 15.97
C ASN A 17 -5.24 3.21 15.18
N THR A 18 -4.86 2.24 14.33
CA THR A 18 -3.59 2.30 13.60
C THR A 18 -3.77 3.04 12.29
N LYS A 19 -3.14 4.22 12.15
CA LYS A 19 -3.22 5.06 10.95
C LYS A 19 -2.06 4.85 9.96
N VAL A 20 -0.98 4.21 10.38
CA VAL A 20 0.22 4.01 9.56
C VAL A 20 0.69 2.56 9.70
N ILE A 21 0.92 1.92 8.56
CA ILE A 21 1.51 0.57 8.46
C ILE A 21 2.72 0.68 7.55
N SER A 22 3.87 0.20 8.02
CA SER A 22 5.12 0.24 7.27
C SER A 22 5.74 -1.16 7.19
N PHE A 23 6.22 -1.52 6.01
CA PHE A 23 6.85 -2.81 5.74
C PHE A 23 8.37 -2.65 5.64
N TRP A 24 9.10 -3.39 6.48
CA TRP A 24 10.55 -3.33 6.59
C TRP A 24 11.19 -4.69 6.28
N GLY A 25 12.44 -4.69 5.81
CA GLY A 25 13.17 -5.93 5.48
C GLY A 25 14.12 -5.78 4.29
N LYS A 26 14.89 -6.84 4.00
CA LYS A 26 15.90 -6.88 2.92
C LYS A 26 15.28 -6.64 1.52
N GLY A 27 16.12 -6.31 0.54
CA GLY A 27 15.69 -6.22 -0.87
C GLY A 27 15.09 -7.55 -1.36
N GLY A 28 14.05 -7.48 -2.20
CA GLY A 28 13.46 -8.67 -2.84
C GLY A 28 12.53 -9.54 -1.99
N VAL A 29 12.33 -9.26 -0.70
CA VAL A 29 11.48 -10.10 0.19
C VAL A 29 9.96 -9.88 0.03
N GLY A 30 9.53 -9.08 -0.95
CA GLY A 30 8.10 -8.86 -1.26
C GLY A 30 7.39 -7.74 -0.48
N LYS A 31 8.12 -6.80 0.14
CA LYS A 31 7.55 -5.69 0.93
C LYS A 31 6.55 -4.86 0.12
N SER A 32 6.94 -4.41 -1.08
CA SER A 32 6.10 -3.58 -1.95
C SER A 32 4.85 -4.32 -2.42
N THR A 33 4.99 -5.62 -2.70
CA THR A 33 3.88 -6.51 -3.05
C THR A 33 2.89 -6.61 -1.88
N LEU A 34 3.38 -6.80 -0.65
CA LEU A 34 2.52 -6.90 0.52
C LEU A 34 1.81 -5.57 0.82
N ALA A 35 2.53 -4.44 0.71
CA ALA A 35 1.96 -3.11 0.89
C ALA A 35 0.83 -2.82 -0.10
N SER A 36 1.05 -3.15 -1.37
CA SER A 36 0.06 -2.97 -2.44
C SER A 36 -1.16 -3.89 -2.28
N SER A 37 -0.93 -5.16 -1.92
CA SER A 37 -2.02 -6.09 -1.69
C SER A 37 -2.86 -5.69 -0.47
N LEU A 38 -2.22 -5.20 0.59
CA LEU A 38 -2.92 -4.74 1.78
C LEU A 38 -3.72 -3.46 1.51
N SER A 39 -3.15 -2.50 0.80
CA SER A 39 -3.86 -1.24 0.50
C SER A 39 -5.11 -1.48 -0.34
N LEU A 40 -5.02 -2.38 -1.33
CA LEU A 40 -6.17 -2.81 -2.12
C LEU A 40 -7.23 -3.49 -1.24
N LEU A 41 -6.83 -4.40 -0.35
CA LEU A 41 -7.74 -5.07 0.56
C LEU A 41 -8.45 -4.07 1.51
N LEU A 42 -7.74 -3.09 2.05
CA LEU A 42 -8.33 -2.06 2.92
C LEU A 42 -9.34 -1.20 2.17
N SER A 43 -9.01 -0.82 0.94
CA SER A 43 -9.87 -0.08 0.02
C SER A 43 -11.15 -0.83 -0.36
N ILE A 44 -11.07 -2.14 -0.61
CA ILE A 44 -12.24 -3.00 -0.86
C ILE A 44 -13.19 -2.99 0.35
N ASN A 45 -12.65 -2.84 1.56
CA ASN A 45 -13.43 -2.70 2.79
C ASN A 45 -13.77 -1.23 3.12
N GLU A 46 -13.76 -0.34 2.13
CA GLU A 46 -14.13 1.09 2.24
C GLU A 46 -13.27 1.91 3.22
N ASN A 47 -12.09 1.40 3.61
CA ASN A 47 -11.15 2.16 4.42
C ASN A 47 -10.34 3.08 3.51
N LYS A 48 -10.49 4.40 3.69
CA LYS A 48 -9.67 5.40 2.99
C LYS A 48 -8.19 5.15 3.26
N THR A 49 -7.48 4.75 2.22
CA THR A 49 -6.11 4.25 2.30
C THR A 49 -5.22 5.02 1.34
N LEU A 50 -4.04 5.43 1.82
CA LEU A 50 -2.97 6.00 1.00
C LEU A 50 -1.81 5.01 0.97
N LEU A 51 -1.48 4.49 -0.21
CA LEU A 51 -0.25 3.74 -0.41
C LEU A 51 0.88 4.72 -0.71
N LEU A 52 1.83 4.84 0.21
CA LEU A 52 3.00 5.69 0.05
C LEU A 52 4.22 4.83 -0.35
N SER A 53 4.89 5.20 -1.43
CA SER A 53 6.14 4.56 -1.87
C SER A 53 7.26 5.59 -2.00
N THR A 54 8.39 5.29 -1.35
CA THR A 54 9.64 6.08 -1.44
C THR A 54 10.51 5.69 -2.63
N ASP A 55 10.26 4.53 -3.24
CA ASP A 55 11.02 4.05 -4.37
C ASP A 55 10.28 4.42 -5.67
N TYR A 56 11.03 4.80 -6.71
CA TYR A 56 10.45 4.91 -8.04
C TYR A 56 10.02 3.51 -8.51
N VAL A 57 8.72 3.23 -8.51
CA VAL A 57 8.13 2.05 -9.14
C VAL A 57 7.80 2.45 -10.59
N PRO A 58 8.62 2.06 -11.60
CA PRO A 58 8.42 2.47 -12.99
C PRO A 58 7.14 1.86 -13.62
N SER A 59 6.37 1.10 -12.83
CA SER A 59 5.29 0.24 -13.31
C SER A 59 3.90 0.62 -12.81
N LEU A 60 3.73 1.68 -12.01
CA LEU A 60 2.39 2.12 -11.59
C LEU A 60 1.58 2.74 -12.75
N ASP A 61 2.24 3.52 -13.61
CA ASP A 61 1.63 4.03 -14.86
C ASP A 61 1.13 2.89 -15.76
N ILE A 62 1.88 1.79 -15.81
CA ILE A 62 1.56 0.59 -16.60
C ILE A 62 0.47 -0.26 -15.93
N LEU A 63 0.51 -0.39 -14.60
CA LEU A 63 -0.46 -1.19 -13.83
C LEU A 63 -1.86 -0.57 -13.84
N PHE A 64 -1.95 0.76 -13.90
CA PHE A 64 -3.22 1.47 -13.76
C PHE A 64 -3.64 2.30 -14.98
N ASN A 65 -2.79 2.39 -16.01
CA ASN A 65 -3.06 3.07 -17.28
C ASN A 65 -3.59 4.50 -17.09
N LYS A 66 -3.06 5.21 -16.09
CA LYS A 66 -3.47 6.55 -15.67
C LYS A 66 -2.21 7.38 -15.42
N SER A 67 -2.24 8.64 -15.84
CA SER A 67 -1.18 9.61 -15.58
C SER A 67 -1.28 10.14 -14.15
N PHE A 68 -0.16 10.21 -13.43
CA PHE A 68 -0.06 10.92 -12.16
C PHE A 68 -0.37 12.42 -12.32
N ARG A 69 -1.09 12.99 -11.34
CA ARG A 69 -1.10 14.44 -11.10
C ARG A 69 -0.29 14.69 -9.83
N GLU A 70 0.78 15.47 -9.92
CA GLU A 70 1.58 15.87 -8.75
C GLU A 70 2.03 14.67 -7.88
N ASN A 71 2.51 13.61 -8.53
CA ASN A 71 2.94 12.34 -7.91
C ASN A 71 1.87 11.55 -7.14
N ILE A 72 0.59 11.95 -7.25
CA ILE A 72 -0.55 11.21 -6.71
C ILE A 72 -1.32 10.55 -7.86
N LEU A 73 -1.70 9.29 -7.62
CA LEU A 73 -2.56 8.50 -8.50
C LEU A 73 -3.77 7.98 -7.73
N GLU A 74 -4.95 8.44 -8.11
CA GLU A 74 -6.22 7.94 -7.56
C GLU A 74 -6.66 6.66 -8.28
N ILE A 75 -6.76 5.58 -7.50
CA ILE A 75 -7.18 4.27 -8.00
C ILE A 75 -8.70 4.15 -7.96
N ASN A 76 -9.30 4.46 -6.81
CA ASN A 76 -10.74 4.50 -6.56
C ASN A 76 -11.07 5.42 -5.38
N ASP A 77 -12.35 5.52 -5.00
CA ASP A 77 -12.85 6.41 -3.93
C ASP A 77 -12.18 6.19 -2.55
N PHE A 78 -11.54 5.04 -2.34
CA PHE A 78 -10.92 4.64 -1.08
C PHE A 78 -9.42 4.36 -1.19
N LEU A 79 -8.80 4.50 -2.37
CA LEU A 79 -7.38 4.24 -2.56
C LEU A 79 -6.71 5.26 -3.47
N ALA A 80 -5.67 5.90 -2.92
CA ALA A 80 -4.70 6.67 -3.68
C ALA A 80 -3.29 6.11 -3.47
N VAL A 81 -2.42 6.34 -4.45
CA VAL A 81 -0.99 6.04 -4.38
C VAL A 81 -0.23 7.35 -4.47
N LEU A 82 0.63 7.63 -3.49
CA LEU A 82 1.55 8.75 -3.50
C LEU A 82 2.98 8.23 -3.68
N GLN A 83 3.65 8.74 -4.70
CA GLN A 83 5.05 8.50 -4.94
C GLN A 83 5.85 9.70 -4.44
N LEU A 84 6.84 9.47 -3.59
CA LEU A 84 7.75 10.54 -3.19
C LEU A 84 8.84 10.66 -4.26
N SER A 85 8.97 11.82 -4.90
CA SER A 85 10.16 12.16 -5.69
C SER A 85 11.22 12.76 -4.75
N GLU A 86 12.50 12.60 -5.09
CA GLU A 86 13.63 13.16 -4.33
C GLU A 86 13.76 14.69 -4.47
N GLU A 87 12.78 15.39 -5.05
CA GLU A 87 12.84 16.84 -5.22
C GLU A 87 12.39 17.54 -3.93
N ALA A 88 13.37 17.71 -3.03
CA ALA A 88 13.36 18.69 -1.94
C ALA A 88 14.48 19.73 -2.15
#